data_AF-A0A226MAL4-F1
#
_entry.id   AF-A0A226MAL4-F1
#
_cell.length_a   1.000
_cell.length_b   1.000
_cell.length_c   1.000
_cell.angle_alpha   90.00
_cell.angle_beta   90.00
_cell.angle_gamma   90.00
#
_symmetry.space_group_name_H-M   'P 1'
#
loop_
_entity.id
_entity.type
_entity.pdbx_description
1 polymer ?
#
loop_
_entity_poly.entity_id
_entity_poly.type
_entity_poly.pdbx_seq_one_letter_code
_entity_poly.pdbx_strand_id
1 'polypeptide(L)'
;MPAPDTTCIMCTDPVGDCVSYGTMVCPACKSAWFHRACIQEQAMNAGIFFFNCPLCRDISFFGGEMRFMGIRIPPRFPTWEIDEEFEPEPWSHSRCDASECRYRYGREEAARTGPWELLVCSSCAARGTHRRCSDLSRSTTTWVCDLCVEEGI
;
A
#
# COMPACT_ATOMS: atom_id res chain seq x y z
N MET A 1 -31.60 20.79 3.67
CA MET A 1 -32.13 19.63 4.41
C MET A 1 -31.91 18.41 3.52
N PRO A 2 -31.30 17.33 4.04
CA PRO A 2 -31.19 16.07 3.32
C PRO A 2 -32.56 15.59 2.85
N ALA A 3 -32.60 14.82 1.77
CA ALA A 3 -33.83 14.12 1.36
C ALA A 3 -34.21 13.09 2.45
N PRO A 4 -35.50 12.74 2.59
CA PRO A 4 -35.86 11.59 3.42
C PRO A 4 -35.04 10.36 2.98
N ASP A 5 -34.54 9.61 3.96
CA ASP A 5 -33.66 8.44 3.77
C ASP A 5 -32.25 8.75 3.24
N THR A 6 -31.74 9.95 3.47
CA THR A 6 -30.32 10.22 3.16
C THR A 6 -29.41 9.34 4.03
N THR A 7 -28.57 8.54 3.37
CA THR A 7 -27.63 7.63 4.01
C THR A 7 -26.21 8.17 3.99
N CYS A 8 -25.39 7.70 4.92
CA CYS A 8 -23.96 7.91 4.89
C CYS A 8 -23.37 7.15 3.69
N ILE A 9 -22.56 7.81 2.86
CA ILE A 9 -21.93 7.15 1.70
C ILE A 9 -20.88 6.11 2.12
N MET A 10 -20.41 6.14 3.37
CA MET A 10 -19.36 5.23 3.87
C MET A 10 -19.93 3.95 4.51
N CYS A 11 -20.92 4.08 5.39
CA CYS A 11 -21.50 2.93 6.10
C CYS A 11 -22.89 2.53 5.62
N THR A 12 -23.51 3.29 4.72
CA THR A 12 -24.87 3.08 4.19
C THR A 12 -26.01 3.20 5.21
N ASP A 13 -25.71 3.51 6.48
CA ASP A 13 -26.72 3.78 7.49
C ASP A 13 -27.30 5.20 7.36
N PRO A 14 -28.55 5.43 7.83
CA PRO A 14 -29.16 6.76 7.84
C PRO A 14 -28.31 7.79 8.59
N VAL A 15 -28.18 8.99 8.03
CA VAL A 15 -27.62 10.15 8.77
C VAL A 15 -28.73 10.93 9.46
N GLY A 16 -28.36 11.85 10.34
CA GLY A 16 -29.33 12.75 10.95
C GLY A 16 -30.03 13.66 9.93
N ASP A 17 -31.22 14.12 10.28
CA ASP A 17 -32.09 14.91 9.40
C ASP A 17 -31.55 16.30 9.06
N CYS A 18 -30.43 16.71 9.67
CA CYS A 18 -29.81 18.00 9.44
C CYS A 18 -28.30 17.95 9.65
N VAL A 19 -27.60 18.94 9.09
CA VAL A 19 -26.17 19.15 9.36
C VAL A 19 -26.03 19.46 10.85
N SER A 20 -25.20 18.67 11.53
CA SER A 20 -24.98 18.73 12.97
C SER A 20 -23.53 18.36 13.27
N TYR A 21 -23.13 18.36 14.55
CA TYR A 21 -21.81 17.82 14.91
C TYR A 21 -21.66 16.36 14.45
N GLY A 22 -22.72 15.54 14.52
CA GLY A 22 -22.68 14.13 14.14
C GLY A 22 -22.88 13.87 12.64
N THR A 23 -23.44 14.83 11.90
CA THR A 23 -23.83 14.66 10.49
C THR A 23 -23.26 15.78 9.64
N MET A 24 -22.46 15.41 8.66
CA MET A 24 -21.75 16.34 7.79
C MET A 24 -22.10 16.10 6.32
N VAL A 25 -21.97 17.14 5.52
CA VAL A 25 -22.15 17.09 4.07
C VAL A 25 -20.88 17.60 3.40
N CYS A 26 -20.50 17.01 2.27
CA CYS A 26 -19.38 17.49 1.48
C CYS A 26 -19.65 18.94 1.01
N PRO A 27 -18.80 19.91 1.34
CA PRO A 27 -19.01 21.30 0.97
C PRO A 27 -18.78 21.54 -0.54
N ALA A 28 -17.98 20.68 -1.19
CA ALA A 28 -17.73 20.75 -2.63
C ALA A 28 -18.98 20.37 -3.45
N CYS A 29 -19.50 19.16 -3.26
CA CYS A 29 -20.61 18.66 -4.09
C CYS A 29 -21.99 18.83 -3.47
N LYS A 30 -22.09 19.03 -2.15
CA LYS A 30 -23.35 19.17 -1.38
C LYS A 30 -24.29 17.95 -1.45
N SER A 31 -23.86 16.87 -2.11
CA SER A 31 -24.63 15.65 -2.31
C SER A 31 -24.13 14.48 -1.46
N ALA A 32 -22.89 14.53 -0.99
CA ALA A 32 -22.31 13.45 -0.20
C ALA A 32 -22.49 13.69 1.30
N TRP A 33 -23.18 12.78 1.98
CA TRP A 33 -23.48 12.88 3.41
C TRP A 33 -22.72 11.82 4.20
N PHE A 34 -22.30 12.20 5.42
CA PHE A 34 -21.44 11.39 6.26
C PHE A 34 -21.81 11.50 7.74
N HIS A 35 -21.66 10.42 8.50
CA HIS A 35 -21.45 10.56 9.94
C HIS A 35 -20.06 11.11 10.19
N ARG A 36 -19.92 11.99 11.20
CA ARG A 36 -18.62 12.55 11.60
C ARG A 36 -17.61 11.45 11.93
N ALA A 37 -18.06 10.37 12.57
CA ALA A 37 -17.20 9.24 12.92
C ALA A 37 -16.61 8.57 11.66
N CYS A 38 -17.43 8.26 10.66
CA CYS A 38 -16.99 7.58 9.44
C CYS A 38 -15.95 8.40 8.67
N ILE A 39 -16.16 9.71 8.54
CA ILE A 39 -15.21 10.58 7.84
C ILE A 39 -13.94 10.86 8.66
N GLN A 40 -14.04 10.84 9.99
CA GLN A 40 -12.87 10.89 10.86
C GLN A 40 -12.01 9.63 10.72
N GLU A 41 -12.65 8.46 10.63
CA GLU A 41 -11.97 7.19 10.38
C GLU A 41 -11.33 7.16 8.98
N GLN A 42 -12.06 7.58 7.94
CA GLN A 42 -11.51 7.72 6.59
C GLN A 42 -10.29 8.65 6.57
N ALA A 43 -10.37 9.81 7.24
CA ALA A 43 -9.24 10.75 7.34
C ALA A 43 -8.03 10.12 8.04
N MET A 44 -8.26 9.38 9.13
CA MET A 44 -7.19 8.68 9.84
C MET A 44 -6.56 7.59 8.97
N ASN A 45 -7.35 6.87 8.17
CA ASN A 45 -6.81 5.83 7.30
C ASN A 45 -6.11 6.41 6.07
N ALA A 46 -6.71 7.39 5.38
CA ALA A 46 -6.20 7.94 4.12
C ALA A 46 -5.01 8.91 4.27
N GLY A 47 -4.96 9.66 5.38
CA GLY A 47 -3.96 10.72 5.54
C GLY A 47 -4.13 11.89 4.57
N ILE A 48 -3.25 12.88 4.67
CA ILE A 48 -3.41 14.18 3.98
C ILE A 48 -3.36 14.10 2.45
N PHE A 49 -2.71 13.08 1.89
CA PHE A 49 -2.50 12.96 0.44
C PHE A 49 -3.65 12.28 -0.29
N PHE A 50 -4.44 11.44 0.40
CA PHE A 50 -5.49 10.62 -0.22
C PHE A 50 -6.87 10.86 0.39
N PHE A 51 -7.00 11.82 1.30
CA PHE A 51 -8.28 12.19 1.87
C PHE A 51 -9.10 13.03 0.88
N ASN A 52 -10.07 12.39 0.22
CA ASN A 52 -10.95 13.01 -0.75
C ASN A 52 -12.42 12.65 -0.51
N CYS A 53 -13.32 13.43 -1.11
CA CYS A 53 -14.73 13.10 -1.13
C CYS A 53 -14.96 11.85 -1.98
N PRO A 54 -15.57 10.76 -1.47
CA PRO A 54 -15.82 9.56 -2.25
C PRO A 54 -16.70 9.77 -3.50
N LEU A 55 -17.55 10.80 -3.48
CA LEU A 55 -18.49 11.08 -4.56
C LEU A 55 -17.89 11.96 -5.66
N CYS A 56 -17.36 13.14 -5.32
CA CYS A 56 -16.86 14.11 -6.30
C CYS A 56 -15.34 14.08 -6.48
N ARG A 57 -14.62 13.27 -5.67
CA ARG A 57 -13.16 13.11 -5.69
C ARG A 57 -12.37 14.40 -5.45
N ASP A 58 -13.02 15.47 -5.00
CA ASP A 58 -12.34 16.69 -4.61
C ASP A 58 -11.44 16.42 -3.39
N ILE A 59 -10.18 16.82 -3.50
CA ILE A 59 -9.14 16.68 -2.46
C ILE A 59 -8.93 18.02 -1.76
N SER A 60 -8.73 19.08 -2.53
CA SER A 60 -8.26 20.37 -2.01
C SER A 60 -9.29 21.08 -1.15
N PHE A 61 -10.49 21.32 -1.68
CA PHE A 61 -11.52 22.08 -0.97
C PHE A 61 -12.17 21.21 0.13
N PHE A 62 -12.45 19.95 -0.17
CA PHE A 62 -12.96 18.98 0.77
C PHE A 62 -12.03 18.77 1.97
N GLY A 63 -10.74 18.50 1.72
CA GLY A 63 -9.78 18.28 2.79
C GLY A 63 -9.59 19.51 3.67
N GLY A 64 -9.53 20.71 3.07
CA GLY A 64 -9.44 21.98 3.78
C GLY A 64 -10.63 22.24 4.69
N GLU A 65 -11.85 22.13 4.15
CA GLU A 65 -13.07 22.38 4.90
C GLU A 65 -13.32 21.33 5.99
N MET A 66 -13.09 20.04 5.70
CA MET A 66 -13.22 19.00 6.72
C MET A 66 -12.27 19.22 7.89
N ARG A 67 -11.04 19.67 7.61
CA ARG A 67 -10.08 20.06 8.64
C ARG A 67 -10.57 21.26 9.45
N PHE A 68 -11.13 22.28 8.80
CA PHE A 68 -11.72 23.44 9.47
C PHE A 68 -12.91 23.04 10.37
N MET A 69 -13.72 22.09 9.92
CA MET A 69 -14.81 21.48 10.69
C MET A 69 -14.33 20.52 11.79
N GLY A 70 -13.02 20.43 12.03
CA GLY A 70 -12.40 19.68 13.13
C GLY A 70 -12.19 18.19 12.85
N ILE A 71 -12.18 17.76 11.58
CA ILE A 71 -11.71 16.42 11.22
C ILE A 71 -10.18 16.41 11.27
N ARG A 72 -9.63 15.50 12.08
CA ARG A 72 -8.19 15.30 12.18
C ARG A 72 -7.70 14.53 10.96
N ILE A 73 -6.81 15.14 10.19
CA ILE A 73 -6.17 14.52 9.02
C ILE A 73 -4.66 14.42 9.31
N PRO A 74 -4.09 13.22 9.46
CA PRO A 74 -2.67 13.07 9.79
C PRO A 74 -1.79 13.35 8.55
N PRO A 75 -0.62 14.02 8.71
CA PRO A 75 0.29 14.35 7.62
C PRO A 75 1.18 13.15 7.25
N ARG A 76 0.55 12.04 6.85
CA ARG A 76 1.22 10.79 6.46
C ARG A 76 0.54 10.16 5.25
N PHE A 77 1.21 9.16 4.67
CA PHE A 77 0.61 8.27 3.68
C PHE A 77 -0.53 7.43 4.28
N PRO A 78 -1.42 6.89 3.43
CA PRO A 78 -2.51 6.04 3.89
C PRO A 78 -1.99 4.84 4.67
N THR A 79 -2.76 4.36 5.64
CA THR A 79 -2.40 3.18 6.43
C THR A 79 -2.26 1.92 5.59
N TRP A 80 -2.99 1.83 4.47
CA TRP A 80 -2.91 0.69 3.54
C TRP A 80 -1.69 0.73 2.61
N GLU A 81 -0.92 1.82 2.60
CA GLU A 81 0.39 1.93 1.92
C GLU A 81 1.55 1.73 2.91
N ILE A 82 1.26 1.61 4.21
CA ILE A 82 2.28 1.28 5.20
C ILE A 82 2.43 -0.24 5.17
N ASP A 83 3.21 -0.70 4.20
CA ASP A 83 3.76 -2.06 4.16
C ASP A 83 4.67 -2.26 5.38
N GLU A 84 4.10 -2.46 6.56
CA GLU A 84 4.84 -3.08 7.67
C GLU A 84 5.05 -4.59 7.40
N GLU A 85 4.40 -5.13 6.37
CA GLU A 85 4.46 -6.53 5.98
C GLU A 85 4.38 -6.65 4.44
N PHE A 86 5.39 -6.15 3.73
CA PHE A 86 5.71 -6.72 2.42
C PHE A 86 6.19 -8.15 2.67
N GLU A 87 5.25 -9.07 2.84
CA GLU A 87 5.52 -10.49 2.66
C GLU A 87 6.00 -10.64 1.21
N PRO A 88 7.26 -11.05 0.97
CA PRO A 88 7.70 -11.31 -0.38
C PRO A 88 6.72 -12.31 -0.98
N GLU A 89 6.19 -11.98 -2.16
CA GLU A 89 5.19 -12.76 -2.88
C GLU A 89 5.51 -14.26 -2.74
N PRO A 90 4.57 -15.11 -2.28
CA PRO A 90 4.83 -16.50 -1.85
C PRO A 90 5.33 -17.44 -2.98
N TRP A 91 5.61 -16.90 -4.16
CA TRP A 91 6.22 -17.57 -5.31
C TRP A 91 7.68 -17.20 -5.55
N SER A 92 8.26 -16.31 -4.74
CA SER A 92 9.69 -16.04 -4.83
C SER A 92 10.45 -17.23 -4.26
N HIS A 93 11.20 -17.91 -5.13
CA HIS A 93 12.10 -18.99 -4.73
C HIS A 93 13.01 -18.53 -3.57
N SER A 94 12.98 -19.25 -2.44
CA SER A 94 13.60 -18.82 -1.18
C SER A 94 14.93 -19.53 -0.85
N ARG A 95 15.50 -20.27 -1.81
CA ARG A 95 16.75 -21.02 -1.66
C ARG A 95 17.82 -20.53 -2.64
N CYS A 96 19.08 -20.70 -2.29
CA CYS A 96 20.21 -20.48 -3.19
C CYS A 96 20.50 -21.74 -4.01
N ASP A 97 20.37 -21.64 -5.33
CA ASP A 97 20.63 -22.70 -6.32
C ASP A 97 22.03 -22.61 -6.97
N ALA A 98 22.90 -21.74 -6.46
CA ALA A 98 24.29 -21.73 -6.88
C ALA A 98 24.94 -23.09 -6.57
N SER A 99 25.81 -23.56 -7.47
CA SER A 99 26.54 -24.82 -7.31
C SER A 99 27.35 -24.86 -6.01
N GLU A 100 27.93 -23.72 -5.62
CA GLU A 100 28.59 -23.51 -4.35
C GLU A 100 27.95 -22.33 -3.59
N CYS A 101 27.24 -22.63 -2.49
CA CYS A 101 26.72 -21.59 -1.60
C CYS A 101 27.78 -21.21 -0.56
N ARG A 102 28.17 -19.93 -0.56
CA ARG A 102 29.20 -19.38 0.34
C ARG A 102 28.62 -18.74 1.60
N TYR A 103 27.31 -18.81 1.82
CA TYR A 103 26.66 -18.16 2.95
C TYR A 103 26.73 -19.03 4.21
N ARG A 104 27.27 -18.45 5.30
CA ARG A 104 27.51 -19.16 6.56
C ARG A 104 26.26 -19.72 7.24
N TYR A 105 25.08 -19.20 6.92
CA TYR A 105 23.81 -19.59 7.55
C TYR A 105 23.03 -20.63 6.72
N GLY A 106 23.54 -21.03 5.56
CA GLY A 106 22.90 -22.04 4.71
C GLY A 106 22.31 -21.47 3.42
N ARG A 107 21.74 -22.34 2.60
CA ARG A 107 21.17 -22.01 1.29
C ARG A 107 19.77 -21.45 1.40
N GLU A 108 19.08 -21.80 2.48
CA GLU A 108 17.70 -21.49 2.82
C GLU A 108 17.58 -20.11 3.49
N GLU A 109 18.72 -19.52 3.89
CA GLU A 109 18.79 -18.23 4.57
C GLU A 109 19.27 -17.14 3.61
N ALA A 110 18.75 -15.92 3.79
CA ALA A 110 19.16 -14.76 3.01
C ALA A 110 19.13 -13.49 3.87
N ALA A 111 20.09 -12.59 3.63
CA ALA A 111 20.05 -11.26 4.23
C ALA A 111 19.01 -10.40 3.49
N ARG A 112 18.32 -9.50 4.21
CA ARG A 112 17.39 -8.56 3.57
C ARG A 112 18.05 -7.66 2.52
N THR A 113 19.33 -7.31 2.70
CA THR A 113 20.10 -6.48 1.77
C THR A 113 21.58 -6.83 1.78
N GLY A 114 22.30 -6.39 0.75
CA GLY A 114 23.75 -6.53 0.67
C GLY A 114 24.20 -7.86 0.05
N PRO A 115 25.44 -8.30 0.27
CA PRO A 115 26.08 -9.36 -0.52
C PRO A 115 25.42 -10.76 -0.39
N TRP A 116 24.58 -10.94 0.62
CA TRP A 116 23.86 -12.19 0.90
C TRP A 116 22.36 -12.06 0.69
N GLU A 117 21.92 -10.99 0.03
CA GLU A 117 20.58 -10.88 -0.53
C GLU A 117 20.38 -11.94 -1.61
N LEU A 118 19.21 -12.58 -1.58
CA LEU A 118 18.79 -13.57 -2.56
C LEU A 118 18.13 -12.86 -3.73
N LEU A 119 18.72 -12.99 -4.93
CA LEU A 119 18.11 -12.56 -6.17
C LEU A 119 17.44 -13.76 -6.84
N VAL A 120 16.16 -13.59 -7.18
CA VAL A 120 15.36 -14.57 -7.91
C VAL A 120 15.45 -14.28 -9.41
N CYS A 121 15.46 -15.33 -10.22
CA CYS A 121 15.54 -15.20 -11.67
C CYS A 121 14.36 -14.39 -12.22
N SER A 122 14.63 -13.27 -12.90
CA SER A 122 13.57 -12.38 -13.41
C SER A 122 12.71 -12.97 -14.53
N SER A 123 13.18 -14.06 -15.16
CA SER A 123 12.46 -14.76 -16.23
C SER A 123 11.53 -15.87 -15.69
N CYS A 124 12.05 -16.84 -14.93
CA CYS A 124 11.25 -17.99 -14.47
C CYS A 124 10.76 -17.93 -13.01
N ALA A 125 11.29 -17.05 -12.18
CA ALA A 125 11.10 -17.00 -10.72
C ALA A 125 11.38 -18.31 -9.93
N ALA A 126 11.75 -19.39 -10.62
CA ALA A 126 11.87 -20.73 -10.06
C ALA A 126 13.26 -21.04 -9.47
N ARG A 127 14.23 -20.14 -9.67
CA ARG A 127 15.60 -20.27 -9.16
C ARG A 127 16.04 -19.01 -8.45
N GLY A 128 16.92 -19.17 -7.46
CA GLY A 128 17.50 -18.07 -6.70
C GLY A 128 19.01 -18.19 -6.54
N THR A 129 19.71 -17.06 -6.38
CA THR A 129 21.13 -17.04 -6.01
C THR A 129 21.44 -15.90 -5.06
N HIS A 130 22.37 -16.11 -4.12
CA HIS A 130 22.94 -14.98 -3.38
C HIS A 130 23.87 -14.21 -4.32
N ARG A 131 23.92 -12.89 -4.18
CA ARG A 131 24.81 -12.05 -4.99
C ARG A 131 26.24 -12.57 -5.02
N ARG A 132 26.81 -12.91 -3.86
CA ARG A 132 28.18 -13.45 -3.74
C ARG A 132 28.37 -14.88 -4.25
N CYS A 133 27.31 -15.65 -4.41
CA CYS A 133 27.39 -17.00 -4.93
C CYS A 133 27.42 -17.02 -6.47
N SER A 134 26.95 -15.95 -7.11
CA SER A 134 27.03 -15.73 -8.56
C SER A 134 27.90 -14.53 -8.97
N ASP A 135 28.80 -14.10 -8.08
CA ASP A 135 29.74 -13.00 -8.29
C ASP A 135 29.09 -11.69 -8.82
N LEU A 136 27.86 -11.42 -8.38
CA LEU A 136 27.08 -10.25 -8.77
C LEU A 136 27.52 -9.00 -8.02
N SER A 137 27.49 -7.86 -8.72
CA SER A 137 27.82 -6.57 -8.14
C SER A 137 26.78 -6.12 -7.10
N ARG A 138 27.16 -5.15 -6.25
CA ARG A 138 26.22 -4.54 -5.28
C ARG A 138 25.12 -3.71 -5.93
N SER A 139 25.32 -3.23 -7.16
CA SER A 139 24.35 -2.44 -7.91
C SER A 139 23.42 -3.28 -8.79
N THR A 140 23.69 -4.58 -8.94
CA THR A 140 22.87 -5.47 -9.77
C THR A 140 21.48 -5.62 -9.15
N THR A 141 20.42 -5.23 -9.83
CA THR A 141 19.04 -5.39 -9.32
C THR A 141 18.30 -6.56 -9.94
N THR A 142 18.81 -7.10 -11.05
CA THR A 142 18.21 -8.21 -11.79
C THR A 142 19.23 -9.31 -12.04
N TRP A 143 18.75 -10.56 -12.04
CA TRP A 143 19.54 -11.74 -12.35
C TRP A 143 18.69 -12.72 -13.16
N VAL A 144 19.33 -13.41 -14.11
CA VAL A 144 18.70 -14.46 -14.92
C VAL A 144 19.52 -15.72 -14.74
N CYS A 145 18.86 -16.85 -14.48
CA CYS A 145 19.53 -18.13 -14.27
C CYS A 145 20.03 -18.72 -15.59
N ASP A 146 21.05 -19.57 -15.52
CA ASP A 146 21.70 -20.15 -16.70
C ASP A 146 20.72 -20.87 -17.63
N LEU A 147 19.70 -21.54 -17.08
CA LEU A 147 18.66 -22.22 -17.87
C LEU A 147 17.83 -21.24 -18.71
N CYS A 148 17.49 -20.07 -18.17
CA CYS A 148 16.76 -19.06 -18.93
C CYS A 148 17.66 -18.36 -19.96
N VAL A 149 18.96 -18.22 -19.66
CA VAL A 149 19.94 -17.69 -20.62
C VAL A 149 20.13 -18.64 -21.81
N GLU A 150 20.21 -19.95 -21.55
CA GLU A 150 20.37 -20.98 -22.58
C GLU A 150 19.11 -21.15 -23.44
N GLU A 151 17.92 -21.09 -22.83
CA GLU A 151 16.64 -21.25 -23.53
C GLU A 151 16.15 -19.95 -24.22
N GLY A 152 16.80 -18.80 -23.98
CA GLY A 152 16.43 -17.52 -24.57
C GLY A 152 15.07 -16.97 -24.11
N ILE A 153 14.69 -17.26 -22.86
CA ILE A 153 13.41 -16.86 -22.23
C ILE A 153 13.56 -15.56 -21.44
#